data_AF-A0A941SND5-F1
#
_entry.id   AF-A0A941SND5-F1
#
_cell.length_a   1.000
_cell.length_b   1.000
_cell.length_c   1.000
_cell.angle_alpha   90.00
_cell.angle_beta   90.00
_cell.angle_gamma   90.00
#
_symmetry.space_group_name_H-M   'P 1'
#
loop_
_entity.id
_entity.type
_entity.pdbx_description
1 polymer ?
#
loop_
_entity_poly.entity_id
_entity_poly.type
_entity_poly.pdbx_seq_one_letter_code
_entity_poly.pdbx_strand_id
1 'polypeptide(L)'
;MESLTEKCFLSSDHELAELLMSLSGTIILQGGSGDTSSHQFKVLSSLAADNQLLKTLLHGGSAKVYVCDTQSPEGCLNPSIQTLNVSPDSGLQTQVSKLLQDMTDKILTDTTLTQTEIGLLQSTRLPIYKMLNGQSAFVGDKQILDIVSYADVITTDILFQYLDENLSVVHTSVSSLQYPESIMEPFEQGINQARSSVGSAQRNATSQISLAAQLINQTQTIEQMLSGELSSQMSDTLQWADRLRE
;
A
#
# COMPACT_ATOMS: atom_id res chain seq x y z
N MET A 1 11.33 7.61 10.66
CA MET A 1 11.63 6.52 9.71
C MET A 1 10.70 6.80 8.55
N GLU A 2 11.24 7.40 7.49
CA GLU A 2 10.47 7.86 6.34
C GLU A 2 9.86 6.64 5.62
N SER A 3 8.55 6.66 5.39
CA SER A 3 7.82 5.55 4.79
C SER A 3 8.17 5.40 3.30
N LEU A 4 8.13 4.18 2.75
CA LEU A 4 8.34 3.97 1.30
C LEU A 4 7.36 4.77 0.45
N THR A 5 6.17 5.03 0.99
CA THR A 5 5.13 5.88 0.41
C THR A 5 5.58 7.34 0.29
N GLU A 6 6.22 7.90 1.32
CA GLU A 6 6.81 9.25 1.25
C GLU A 6 7.85 9.32 0.12
N LYS A 7 8.86 8.45 0.15
CA LYS A 7 9.94 8.48 -0.86
C LYS A 7 9.48 8.27 -2.31
N CYS A 8 8.36 7.57 -2.52
CA CYS A 8 7.94 7.15 -3.85
C CYS A 8 7.04 8.16 -4.56
N PHE A 9 6.19 8.89 -3.84
CA PHE A 9 5.25 9.83 -4.45
C PHE A 9 4.98 11.12 -3.65
N LEU A 10 5.44 11.24 -2.40
CA LEU A 10 5.28 12.46 -1.60
C LEU A 10 6.65 12.99 -1.20
N SER A 11 7.17 13.89 -2.01
CA SER A 11 8.47 14.52 -1.81
C SER A 11 8.51 15.45 -0.59
N SER A 12 7.36 15.76 0.00
CA SER A 12 7.24 16.61 1.19
C SER A 12 5.97 16.33 2.00
N ASP A 13 5.99 16.75 3.28
CA ASP A 13 4.82 16.79 4.16
C ASP A 13 3.67 17.63 3.57
N HIS A 14 3.99 18.59 2.70
CA HIS A 14 3.00 19.44 2.04
C HIS A 14 2.18 18.65 1.01
N GLU A 15 2.84 17.87 0.15
CA GLU A 15 2.16 17.00 -0.82
C GLU A 15 1.31 15.93 -0.11
N LEU A 16 1.79 15.42 1.03
CA LEU A 16 1.00 14.53 1.89
C LEU A 16 -0.26 15.23 2.40
N ALA A 17 -0.12 16.44 2.94
CA ALA A 17 -1.25 17.20 3.46
C ALA A 17 -2.29 17.51 2.38
N GLU A 18 -1.85 17.86 1.17
CA GLU A 18 -2.72 18.08 0.00
C GLU A 18 -3.43 16.81 -0.46
N LEU A 19 -2.74 15.67 -0.44
CA LEU A 19 -3.33 14.38 -0.74
C LEU A 19 -4.39 13.99 0.30
N LEU A 20 -4.07 14.14 1.59
CA LEU A 20 -5.02 13.84 2.68
C LEU A 20 -6.22 14.79 2.60
N MET A 21 -6.01 16.08 2.38
CA MET A 21 -7.08 17.05 2.09
C MET A 21 -7.94 16.62 0.89
N SER A 22 -7.32 16.13 -0.19
CA SER A 22 -8.03 15.62 -1.36
C SER A 22 -8.88 14.40 -1.02
N LEU A 23 -8.36 13.51 -0.18
CA LEU A 23 -9.05 12.30 0.22
C LEU A 23 -10.17 12.59 1.22
N SER A 24 -9.93 13.33 2.29
CA SER A 24 -10.92 13.60 3.35
C SER A 24 -11.86 14.77 3.04
N GLY A 25 -11.49 15.66 2.12
CA GLY A 25 -11.99 17.02 2.11
C GLY A 25 -11.25 17.88 3.14
N THR A 26 -11.67 19.13 3.30
CA THR A 26 -11.13 20.05 4.32
C THR A 26 -12.14 21.14 4.70
N ILE A 27 -11.95 21.73 5.88
CA ILE A 27 -12.67 22.92 6.34
C ILE A 27 -11.67 24.08 6.38
N ILE A 28 -11.97 25.13 5.63
CA ILE A 28 -11.17 26.35 5.59
C ILE A 28 -11.87 27.42 6.40
N LEU A 29 -11.17 27.96 7.39
CA LEU A 29 -11.60 29.12 8.16
C LEU A 29 -11.12 30.39 7.47
N GLN A 30 -12.04 31.13 6.86
CA GLN A 30 -11.76 32.46 6.34
C GLN A 30 -12.11 33.48 7.42
N GLY A 31 -11.08 34.03 8.04
CA GLY A 31 -11.23 35.16 8.97
C GLY A 31 -11.69 36.40 8.19
N GLY A 32 -12.66 37.12 8.73
CA GLY A 32 -12.91 38.49 8.27
C GLY A 32 -11.86 39.42 8.87
N SER A 33 -11.57 40.53 8.18
CA SER A 33 -10.68 41.56 8.71
C SER A 33 -11.38 42.35 9.82
N GLY A 34 -11.14 42.00 11.08
CA GLY A 34 -11.51 42.78 12.27
C GLY A 34 -12.33 42.01 13.33
N ASP A 35 -12.22 42.46 14.58
CA ASP A 35 -12.78 41.84 15.82
C ASP A 35 -14.31 41.58 15.83
N THR A 36 -15.05 42.04 14.82
CA THR A 36 -16.51 41.89 14.71
C THR A 36 -16.97 41.08 13.49
N SER A 37 -16.04 40.47 12.76
CA SER A 37 -16.39 39.78 11.51
C SER A 37 -16.72 38.31 11.77
N SER A 38 -17.88 37.87 11.27
CA SER A 38 -18.32 36.48 11.31
C SER A 38 -17.35 35.61 10.51
N HIS A 39 -16.72 34.64 11.17
CA HIS A 39 -15.91 33.62 10.53
C HIS A 39 -16.71 32.94 9.42
N GLN A 40 -16.20 32.98 8.19
CA GLN A 40 -16.78 32.23 7.09
C GLN A 40 -16.08 30.88 6.98
N PHE A 41 -16.87 29.82 6.97
CA PHE A 41 -16.38 28.46 6.77
C PHE A 41 -16.59 28.07 5.32
N LYS A 42 -15.54 27.59 4.67
CA LYS A 42 -15.60 26.97 3.36
C LYS A 42 -15.26 25.50 3.49
N VAL A 43 -16.22 24.63 3.21
CA VAL A 43 -16.01 23.19 3.23
C VAL A 43 -15.73 22.70 1.81
N LEU A 44 -14.64 21.96 1.66
CA LEU A 44 -14.29 21.25 0.43
C LEU A 44 -14.61 19.77 0.61
N SER A 45 -15.38 19.24 -0.33
CA SER A 45 -15.81 17.84 -0.31
C SER A 45 -14.65 16.89 -0.64
N SER A 46 -14.73 15.69 -0.10
CA SER A 46 -13.82 14.59 -0.45
C SER A 46 -13.81 14.32 -1.97
N LEU A 47 -12.61 14.11 -2.52
CA LEU A 47 -12.41 13.61 -3.89
C LEU A 47 -12.26 12.08 -3.93
N ALA A 48 -12.30 11.39 -2.78
CA ALA A 48 -12.09 9.94 -2.67
C ALA A 48 -13.28 9.09 -3.17
N ALA A 49 -14.38 9.72 -3.58
CA ALA A 49 -15.53 9.04 -4.18
C ALA A 49 -15.16 8.31 -5.48
N ASP A 50 -14.24 8.89 -6.25
CA ASP A 50 -13.69 8.27 -7.44
C ASP A 50 -12.34 7.62 -7.09
N ASN A 51 -12.30 6.29 -7.11
CA ASN A 51 -11.09 5.50 -6.88
C ASN A 51 -9.97 5.83 -7.89
N GLN A 52 -10.19 6.70 -8.87
CA GLN A 52 -9.18 7.23 -9.78
C GLN A 52 -7.95 7.78 -9.05
N LEU A 53 -8.11 8.53 -7.94
CA LEU A 53 -6.96 9.04 -7.18
C LEU A 53 -6.09 7.90 -6.64
N LEU A 54 -6.70 6.90 -5.99
CA LEU A 54 -5.99 5.73 -5.48
C LEU A 54 -5.33 4.92 -6.61
N LYS A 55 -6.03 4.73 -7.73
CA LYS A 55 -5.47 4.03 -8.91
C LYS A 55 -4.27 4.76 -9.50
N THR A 56 -4.34 6.09 -9.59
CA THR A 56 -3.24 6.91 -10.10
C THR A 56 -2.00 6.83 -9.21
N LEU A 57 -2.17 6.75 -7.88
CA LEU A 57 -1.05 6.55 -6.97
C LEU A 57 -0.39 5.17 -7.11
N LEU A 58 -1.18 4.12 -7.36
CA LEU A 58 -0.69 2.75 -7.51
C LEU A 58 0.02 2.52 -8.85
N HIS A 59 -0.61 2.91 -9.95
CA HIS A 59 -0.23 2.50 -11.31
C HIS A 59 0.24 3.65 -12.21
N GLY A 60 0.15 4.89 -11.74
CA GLY A 60 0.32 6.06 -12.59
C GLY A 60 -0.96 6.48 -13.30
N GLY A 61 -0.87 7.55 -14.09
CA GLY A 61 -1.98 8.19 -14.79
C GLY A 61 -2.29 9.56 -14.23
N SER A 62 -3.56 9.98 -14.32
CA SER A 62 -4.00 11.31 -13.95
C SER A 62 -5.16 11.26 -12.97
N ALA A 63 -5.12 12.08 -11.93
CA ALA A 63 -6.21 12.24 -10.97
C ALA A 63 -6.38 13.70 -10.56
N LYS A 64 -7.56 14.04 -10.01
CA LYS A 64 -7.81 15.37 -9.46
C LYS A 64 -7.40 15.41 -7.99
N VAL A 65 -6.69 16.46 -7.62
CA VAL A 65 -6.27 16.75 -6.24
C VAL A 65 -6.50 18.23 -5.93
N TYR A 66 -6.73 18.53 -4.66
CA TYR A 66 -6.64 19.90 -4.16
C TYR A 66 -5.17 20.26 -3.95
N VAL A 67 -4.79 21.42 -4.48
CA VAL A 67 -3.47 22.02 -4.29
C VAL A 67 -3.66 23.38 -3.65
N CYS A 68 -2.94 23.62 -2.56
CA CYS A 68 -2.92 24.85 -1.81
C CYS A 68 -2.37 26.00 -2.67
N ASP A 69 -2.88 27.21 -2.42
CA ASP A 69 -2.42 28.43 -3.08
C ASP A 69 -1.01 28.86 -2.63
N THR A 70 -0.60 28.45 -1.42
CA THR A 70 0.73 28.72 -0.87
C THR A 70 1.27 27.53 -0.06
N GLN A 71 2.60 27.48 0.10
CA GLN A 71 3.29 26.48 0.94
C GLN A 71 3.48 26.91 2.40
N SER A 72 2.98 28.10 2.78
CA SER A 72 3.11 28.60 4.15
C SER A 72 2.19 27.84 5.12
N PRO A 73 2.59 27.60 6.38
CA PRO A 73 1.73 26.91 7.37
C PRO A 73 0.39 27.62 7.64
N GLU A 74 0.35 28.95 7.53
CA GLU A 74 -0.88 29.76 7.66
C GLU A 74 -1.57 30.01 6.30
N GLY A 75 -1.11 29.29 5.27
CA GLY A 75 -1.62 29.35 3.90
C GLY A 75 -2.79 28.41 3.63
N CYS A 76 -2.98 28.09 2.35
CA CYS A 76 -4.02 27.16 1.89
C CYS A 76 -5.47 27.64 2.14
N LEU A 77 -5.71 28.94 2.04
CA LEU A 77 -7.05 29.53 2.22
C LEU A 77 -7.89 29.48 0.95
N ASN A 78 -7.25 29.27 -0.21
CA ASN A 78 -7.92 29.21 -1.51
C ASN A 78 -7.34 28.08 -2.39
N PRO A 79 -7.39 26.82 -1.93
CA PRO A 79 -6.91 25.71 -2.73
C PRO A 79 -7.74 25.55 -4.01
N SER A 80 -7.09 25.04 -5.04
CA SER A 80 -7.67 24.82 -6.36
C SER A 80 -7.55 23.36 -6.75
N ILE A 81 -8.45 22.89 -7.62
CA ILE A 81 -8.36 21.55 -8.17
C ILE A 81 -7.32 21.55 -9.28
N GLN A 82 -6.30 20.72 -9.15
CA GLN A 82 -5.30 20.47 -10.19
C GLN A 82 -5.28 19.00 -10.57
N THR A 83 -4.65 18.72 -11.71
CA THR A 83 -4.43 17.35 -12.19
C THR A 83 -3.06 16.87 -11.70
N LEU A 84 -3.07 15.91 -10.79
CA LEU A 84 -1.90 15.13 -10.44
C LEU A 84 -1.60 14.14 -11.57
N ASN A 85 -0.38 14.17 -12.09
CA ASN A 85 0.10 13.21 -13.08
C ASN A 85 1.23 12.39 -12.47
N VAL A 86 1.01 11.08 -12.35
CA VAL A 86 2.03 10.14 -11.89
C VAL A 86 2.51 9.33 -13.09
N SER A 87 3.82 9.36 -13.35
CA SER A 87 4.40 8.54 -14.40
C SER A 87 4.23 7.06 -14.06
N PRO A 88 3.85 6.19 -15.03
CA PRO A 88 3.79 4.74 -14.80
C PRO A 88 5.11 4.16 -14.27
N ASP A 89 6.25 4.71 -14.68
CA ASP A 89 7.58 4.29 -14.23
C ASP A 89 7.90 4.70 -12.79
N SER A 90 7.18 5.72 -12.29
CA SER A 90 7.24 6.22 -10.92
C SER A 90 6.12 5.67 -10.04
N GLY A 91 5.22 4.86 -10.62
CA GLY A 91 4.17 4.17 -9.88
C GLY A 91 4.78 3.29 -8.79
N LEU A 92 4.11 3.28 -7.63
CA LEU A 92 4.57 2.51 -6.46
C LEU A 92 4.75 1.02 -6.81
N GLN A 93 3.90 0.49 -7.70
CA GLN A 93 3.99 -0.89 -8.17
C GLN A 93 5.29 -1.18 -8.91
N THR A 94 5.74 -0.26 -9.78
CA THR A 94 7.01 -0.39 -10.51
C THR A 94 8.21 -0.38 -9.55
N GLN A 95 8.17 0.47 -8.52
CA GLN A 95 9.26 0.57 -7.54
C GLN A 95 9.33 -0.66 -6.63
N VAL A 96 8.18 -1.13 -6.14
CA VAL A 96 8.10 -2.36 -5.35
C VAL A 96 8.52 -3.56 -6.19
N SER A 97 8.15 -3.64 -7.47
CA SER A 97 8.59 -4.71 -8.36
C SER A 97 10.12 -4.78 -8.48
N LYS A 98 10.79 -3.63 -8.63
CA LYS A 98 12.26 -3.56 -8.65
C LYS A 98 12.89 -4.01 -7.33
N LEU A 99 12.32 -3.61 -6.19
CA LEU A 99 12.79 -4.05 -4.88
C LEU A 99 12.61 -5.57 -4.71
N LEU A 100 11.48 -6.13 -5.12
CA LEU A 100 11.25 -7.59 -5.04
C LEU A 100 12.20 -8.38 -5.94
N GLN A 101 12.55 -7.85 -7.13
CA GLN A 101 13.56 -8.44 -8.00
C GLN A 101 14.94 -8.45 -7.32
N ASP A 102 15.39 -7.31 -6.79
CA ASP A 102 16.68 -7.18 -6.09
C ASP A 102 16.75 -8.09 -4.85
N MET A 103 15.67 -8.16 -4.08
CA MET A 103 15.56 -9.08 -2.94
C MET A 103 15.65 -10.54 -3.37
N THR A 104 15.06 -10.91 -4.50
CA THR A 104 15.12 -12.28 -5.04
C THR A 104 16.55 -12.65 -5.39
N ASP A 105 17.26 -11.77 -6.10
CA ASP A 105 18.66 -11.98 -6.48
C ASP A 105 19.57 -12.10 -5.24
N LYS A 106 19.33 -11.29 -4.21
CA LYS A 106 20.07 -11.36 -2.94
C LYS A 106 19.80 -12.64 -2.16
N ILE A 107 18.56 -13.12 -2.13
CA ILE A 107 18.22 -14.40 -1.50
C ILE A 107 18.94 -15.55 -2.22
N LEU A 108 18.98 -15.54 -3.55
CA LEU A 108 19.66 -16.58 -4.34
C LEU A 108 21.19 -16.55 -4.19
N THR A 109 21.77 -15.37 -3.99
CA THR A 109 23.22 -15.18 -3.86
C THR A 109 23.70 -15.12 -2.41
N ASP A 110 22.82 -15.35 -1.44
CA ASP A 110 23.08 -15.21 0.01
C ASP A 110 23.70 -13.83 0.38
N THR A 111 23.21 -12.78 -0.27
CA THR A 111 23.63 -11.40 -0.06
C THR A 111 22.70 -10.69 0.93
N THR A 112 23.24 -9.79 1.75
CA THR A 112 22.46 -9.03 2.73
C THR A 112 21.51 -8.02 2.07
N LEU A 113 20.29 -7.92 2.61
CA LEU A 113 19.31 -6.90 2.20
C LEU A 113 19.75 -5.49 2.62
N THR A 114 19.40 -4.52 1.79
CA THR A 114 19.55 -3.09 2.03
C THR A 114 18.52 -2.59 3.03
N GLN A 115 18.76 -1.42 3.61
CA GLN A 115 17.83 -0.78 4.54
C GLN A 115 16.46 -0.50 3.92
N THR A 116 16.41 -0.19 2.61
CA THR A 116 15.16 0.05 1.88
C THR A 116 14.34 -1.23 1.75
N GLU A 117 14.98 -2.35 1.43
CA GLU A 117 14.31 -3.66 1.35
C GLU A 117 13.83 -4.15 2.72
N ILE A 118 14.62 -3.92 3.78
CA ILE A 118 14.20 -4.19 5.15
C ILE A 118 12.99 -3.31 5.52
N GLY A 119 12.99 -2.04 5.12
CA GLY A 119 11.84 -1.15 5.28
C GLY A 119 10.58 -1.67 4.57
N LEU A 120 10.72 -2.25 3.37
CA LEU A 120 9.61 -2.88 2.65
C LEU A 120 9.01 -4.04 3.45
N LEU A 121 9.86 -4.92 3.99
CA LEU A 121 9.42 -6.03 4.84
C LEU A 121 8.66 -5.58 6.09
N GLN A 122 9.00 -4.40 6.62
CA GLN A 122 8.38 -3.82 7.81
C GLN A 122 7.11 -3.00 7.50
N SER A 123 6.90 -2.64 6.23
CA SER A 123 5.79 -1.80 5.78
C SER A 123 4.52 -2.59 5.49
N THR A 124 4.58 -3.92 5.49
CA THR A 124 3.43 -4.80 5.24
C THR A 124 3.44 -5.98 6.20
N ARG A 125 2.26 -6.55 6.45
CA ARG A 125 2.11 -7.82 7.19
C ARG A 125 2.29 -9.04 6.31
N LEU A 126 2.42 -8.84 4.99
CA LEU A 126 2.65 -9.93 4.06
C LEU A 126 4.02 -10.56 4.32
N PRO A 127 4.14 -11.89 4.38
CA PRO A 127 5.40 -12.57 4.62
C PRO A 127 6.28 -12.58 3.36
N ILE A 128 6.61 -11.39 2.81
CA ILE A 128 7.33 -11.20 1.53
C ILE A 128 8.55 -12.12 1.45
N TYR A 129 9.39 -12.17 2.50
CA TYR A 129 10.58 -13.00 2.50
C TYR A 129 10.29 -14.50 2.31
N LYS A 130 9.20 -15.02 2.90
CA LYS A 130 8.77 -16.41 2.66
C LYS A 130 8.22 -16.61 1.25
N MET A 131 7.52 -15.61 0.72
CA MET A 131 7.00 -15.62 -0.65
C MET A 131 8.14 -15.70 -1.68
N LEU A 132 9.26 -15.00 -1.42
CA LEU A 132 10.44 -15.03 -2.27
C LEU A 132 11.30 -16.29 -2.06
N ASN A 133 11.49 -16.75 -0.81
CA ASN A 133 12.41 -17.86 -0.49
C ASN A 133 11.84 -19.26 -0.78
N GLY A 134 10.51 -19.42 -0.95
CA GLY A 134 9.89 -20.71 -1.31
C GLY A 134 10.36 -21.31 -2.64
N GLN A 135 11.23 -20.63 -3.40
CA GLN A 135 11.70 -21.05 -4.72
C GLN A 135 13.19 -21.35 -4.82
N SER A 136 14.01 -21.04 -3.81
CA SER A 136 15.46 -21.34 -3.87
C SER A 136 15.76 -22.84 -3.83
N ALA A 137 14.79 -23.68 -3.45
CA ALA A 137 14.91 -25.13 -3.35
C ALA A 137 14.49 -25.90 -4.63
N PHE A 138 13.86 -25.26 -5.63
CA PHE A 138 13.24 -25.96 -6.76
C PHE A 138 13.72 -25.47 -8.14
N VAL A 139 14.69 -26.22 -8.67
CA VAL A 139 14.84 -26.65 -10.08
C VAL A 139 14.84 -25.57 -11.18
N GLY A 140 16.02 -25.39 -11.78
CA GLY A 140 16.26 -25.27 -13.23
C GLY A 140 15.25 -24.49 -14.08
N ASP A 141 15.71 -23.32 -14.54
CA ASP A 141 15.06 -22.43 -15.52
C ASP A 141 13.77 -21.73 -15.04
N LYS A 142 13.98 -20.52 -14.49
CA LYS A 142 13.13 -19.33 -14.68
C LYS A 142 11.62 -19.58 -14.70
N GLN A 143 11.07 -20.23 -13.68
CA GLN A 143 9.70 -19.88 -13.29
C GLN A 143 9.77 -18.55 -12.55
N ILE A 144 9.79 -17.50 -13.38
CA ILE A 144 9.59 -16.11 -13.01
C ILE A 144 8.30 -16.10 -12.19
N LEU A 145 8.44 -15.96 -10.87
CA LEU A 145 7.39 -15.37 -10.04
C LEU A 145 6.74 -14.27 -10.86
N ASP A 146 5.42 -14.21 -10.88
CA ASP A 146 4.77 -12.99 -11.36
C ASP A 146 5.02 -11.90 -10.31
N ILE A 147 6.27 -11.41 -10.25
CA ILE A 147 6.75 -10.35 -9.37
C ILE A 147 5.89 -9.11 -9.56
N VAL A 148 5.35 -8.92 -10.77
CA VAL A 148 4.41 -7.85 -11.08
C VAL A 148 3.12 -8.03 -10.27
N SER A 149 2.56 -9.23 -10.22
CA SER A 149 1.38 -9.54 -9.37
C SER A 149 1.67 -9.42 -7.87
N TYR A 150 2.83 -9.88 -7.39
CA TYR A 150 3.21 -9.68 -5.99
C TYR A 150 3.45 -8.22 -5.65
N ALA A 151 4.12 -7.48 -6.54
CA ALA A 151 4.34 -6.06 -6.39
C ALA A 151 3.02 -5.30 -6.33
N ASP A 152 2.05 -5.65 -7.16
CA ASP A 152 0.73 -5.03 -7.17
C ASP A 152 0.03 -5.19 -5.82
N VAL A 153 0.00 -6.43 -5.32
CA VAL A 153 -0.58 -6.78 -4.03
C VAL A 153 0.11 -6.06 -2.87
N ILE A 154 1.44 -6.12 -2.81
CA ILE A 154 2.24 -5.53 -1.72
C ILE A 154 2.12 -4.01 -1.72
N THR A 155 2.23 -3.39 -2.89
CA THR A 155 2.06 -1.95 -3.09
C THR A 155 0.70 -1.50 -2.59
N THR A 156 -0.34 -2.25 -2.94
CA THR A 156 -1.70 -1.91 -2.60
C THR A 156 -1.95 -2.02 -1.09
N ASP A 157 -1.40 -3.06 -0.43
CA ASP A 157 -1.46 -3.19 1.02
C ASP A 157 -0.76 -2.02 1.74
N ILE A 158 0.48 -1.72 1.33
CA ILE A 158 1.28 -0.63 1.93
C ILE A 158 0.59 0.72 1.77
N LEU A 159 0.14 1.06 0.55
CA LEU A 159 -0.49 2.35 0.29
C LEU A 159 -1.76 2.51 1.13
N PHE A 160 -2.59 1.48 1.22
CA PHE A 160 -3.85 1.60 1.96
C PHE A 160 -3.66 1.61 3.47
N GLN A 161 -2.72 0.84 4.00
CA GLN A 161 -2.37 0.93 5.41
C GLN A 161 -1.90 2.35 5.74
N TYR A 162 -1.00 2.90 4.93
CA TYR A 162 -0.51 4.27 5.12
C TYR A 162 -1.63 5.31 5.09
N LEU A 163 -2.53 5.23 4.10
CA LEU A 163 -3.64 6.17 3.98
C LEU A 163 -4.68 6.03 5.10
N ASP A 164 -5.01 4.81 5.55
CA ASP A 164 -5.96 4.62 6.66
C ASP A 164 -5.36 5.13 7.99
N GLU A 165 -4.07 4.88 8.25
CA GLU A 165 -3.38 5.41 9.44
C GLU A 165 -3.41 6.94 9.47
N ASN A 166 -3.06 7.58 8.34
CA ASN A 166 -3.07 9.04 8.24
C ASN A 166 -4.49 9.63 8.31
N LEU A 167 -5.48 9.03 7.64
CA LEU A 167 -6.88 9.46 7.74
C LEU A 167 -7.42 9.30 9.16
N SER A 168 -6.98 8.30 9.91
CA SER A 168 -7.32 8.14 11.32
C SER A 168 -6.72 9.25 12.19
N VAL A 169 -5.50 9.69 11.90
CA VAL A 169 -4.88 10.85 12.57
C VAL A 169 -5.67 12.13 12.26
N VAL A 170 -6.04 12.35 11.00
CA VAL A 170 -6.87 13.51 10.60
C VAL A 170 -8.22 13.51 11.33
N HIS A 171 -8.91 12.37 11.36
CA HIS A 171 -10.16 12.20 12.08
C HIS A 171 -10.03 12.54 13.56
N THR A 172 -9.01 11.99 14.23
CA THR A 172 -8.77 12.21 15.66
C THR A 172 -8.45 13.68 15.93
N SER A 173 -7.65 14.30 15.08
CA SER A 173 -7.27 15.71 15.20
C SER A 173 -8.49 16.62 15.10
N VAL A 174 -9.41 16.32 14.18
CA VAL A 174 -10.60 17.14 13.97
C VAL A 174 -11.68 16.89 15.02
N SER A 175 -11.80 15.66 15.56
CA SER A 175 -12.74 15.36 16.65
C SER A 175 -12.51 16.18 17.93
N SER A 176 -11.31 16.76 18.08
CA SER A 176 -10.97 17.65 19.19
C SER A 176 -11.44 19.11 18.98
N LEU A 177 -11.85 19.47 17.76
CA LEU A 177 -12.23 20.84 17.39
C LEU A 177 -13.69 21.12 17.72
N GLN A 178 -13.95 22.29 18.30
CA GLN A 178 -15.30 22.73 18.71
C GLN A 178 -15.95 23.63 17.64
N TYR A 179 -16.14 23.11 16.43
CA TYR A 179 -16.87 23.82 15.37
C TYR A 179 -18.36 23.47 15.36
N PRO A 180 -19.22 24.33 14.78
CA PRO A 180 -20.64 24.02 14.61
C PRO A 180 -20.84 22.71 13.84
N GLU A 181 -21.83 21.92 14.28
CA GLU A 181 -22.15 20.60 13.70
C GLU A 181 -22.42 20.69 12.19
N SER A 182 -23.09 21.74 11.73
CA SER A 182 -23.39 21.96 10.30
C SER A 182 -22.15 22.12 9.41
N ILE A 183 -21.00 22.45 9.99
CA ILE A 183 -19.71 22.54 9.29
C ILE A 183 -18.92 21.24 9.45
N MET A 184 -19.04 20.59 10.61
CA MET A 184 -18.30 19.38 10.92
C MET A 184 -18.87 18.15 10.20
N GLU A 185 -20.20 18.02 10.13
CA GLU A 185 -20.87 16.84 9.57
C GLU A 185 -20.41 16.53 8.13
N PRO A 186 -20.37 17.48 7.17
CA PRO A 186 -19.93 17.17 5.81
C PRO A 186 -18.45 16.74 5.73
N PHE A 187 -17.61 17.25 6.64
CA PHE A 187 -16.20 16.88 6.70
C PHE A 187 -16.00 15.49 7.30
N GLU A 188 -16.71 15.15 8.40
CA GLU A 188 -16.71 13.80 8.96
C GLU A 188 -17.24 12.77 7.94
N GLN A 189 -18.29 13.11 7.20
CA GLN A 189 -18.78 12.29 6.08
C GLN A 189 -17.70 12.10 5.01
N GLY A 190 -16.95 13.15 4.67
CA GLY A 190 -15.82 13.10 3.74
C GLY A 190 -14.71 12.15 4.22
N ILE A 191 -14.33 12.22 5.50
CA ILE A 191 -13.36 11.28 6.08
C ILE A 191 -13.89 9.85 6.02
N ASN A 192 -15.13 9.62 6.45
CA ASN A 192 -15.73 8.28 6.46
C ASN A 192 -15.82 7.70 5.05
N GLN A 193 -16.14 8.53 4.06
CA GLN A 193 -16.12 8.16 2.65
C GLN A 193 -14.71 7.79 2.20
N ALA A 194 -13.70 8.60 2.52
CA ALA A 194 -12.30 8.33 2.19
C ALA A 194 -11.85 6.97 2.75
N ARG A 195 -12.12 6.72 4.04
CA ARG A 195 -11.79 5.45 4.70
C ARG A 195 -12.54 4.28 4.10
N SER A 196 -13.81 4.46 3.74
CA SER A 196 -14.60 3.42 3.06
C SER A 196 -14.03 3.10 1.67
N SER A 197 -13.62 4.11 0.90
CA SER A 197 -12.97 3.93 -0.41
C SER A 197 -11.63 3.21 -0.26
N VAL A 198 -10.76 3.66 0.64
CA VAL A 198 -9.47 3.03 0.95
C VAL A 198 -9.67 1.58 1.40
N GLY A 199 -10.57 1.34 2.36
CA GLY A 199 -10.85 -0.01 2.86
C GLY A 199 -11.50 -0.92 1.82
N SER A 200 -12.33 -0.40 0.92
CA SER A 200 -12.90 -1.17 -0.19
C SER A 200 -11.84 -1.56 -1.20
N ALA A 201 -10.95 -0.62 -1.53
CA ALA A 201 -9.84 -0.90 -2.41
C ALA A 201 -8.88 -1.94 -1.78
N GLN A 202 -8.63 -1.86 -0.46
CA GLN A 202 -7.84 -2.86 0.27
C GLN A 202 -8.50 -4.23 0.23
N ARG A 203 -9.81 -4.34 0.52
CA ARG A 203 -10.51 -5.62 0.42
C ARG A 203 -10.44 -6.22 -0.98
N ASN A 204 -10.54 -5.39 -2.02
CA ASN A 204 -10.40 -5.86 -3.40
C ASN A 204 -9.00 -6.42 -3.65
N ALA A 205 -7.95 -5.74 -3.16
CA ALA A 205 -6.58 -6.20 -3.25
C ALA A 205 -6.31 -7.47 -2.41
N THR A 206 -6.87 -7.55 -1.21
CA THR A 206 -6.76 -8.74 -0.34
C THR A 206 -7.57 -9.92 -0.86
N SER A 207 -8.68 -9.69 -1.58
CA SER A 207 -9.36 -10.76 -2.29
C SER A 207 -8.42 -11.40 -3.33
N GLN A 208 -7.57 -10.60 -4.00
CA GLN A 208 -6.50 -11.12 -4.86
C GLN A 208 -5.38 -11.81 -4.06
N ILE A 209 -5.09 -11.39 -2.83
CA ILE A 209 -4.16 -12.08 -1.91
C ILE A 209 -4.60 -13.52 -1.61
N SER A 210 -5.90 -13.80 -1.50
CA SER A 210 -6.37 -15.17 -1.23
C SER A 210 -5.90 -16.18 -2.30
N LEU A 211 -5.82 -15.75 -3.56
CA LEU A 211 -5.23 -16.53 -4.65
C LEU A 211 -3.71 -16.71 -4.48
N ALA A 212 -2.97 -15.63 -4.18
CA ALA A 212 -1.51 -15.71 -3.96
C ALA A 212 -1.14 -16.57 -2.74
N ALA A 213 -1.85 -16.43 -1.63
CA ALA A 213 -1.67 -17.23 -0.41
C ALA A 213 -2.14 -18.68 -0.58
N GLN A 214 -3.22 -18.93 -1.34
CA GLN A 214 -3.62 -20.28 -1.74
C GLN A 214 -2.55 -20.93 -2.61
N LEU A 215 -1.94 -20.21 -3.56
CA LEU A 215 -0.83 -20.73 -4.36
C LEU A 215 0.36 -21.12 -3.46
N ILE A 216 0.76 -20.26 -2.51
CA ILE A 216 1.84 -20.58 -1.55
C ILE A 216 1.51 -21.80 -0.70
N ASN A 217 0.30 -21.88 -0.14
CA ASN A 217 -0.14 -23.04 0.64
C ASN A 217 -0.23 -24.31 -0.23
N GLN A 218 -0.70 -24.21 -1.47
CA GLN A 218 -0.74 -25.33 -2.41
C GLN A 218 0.66 -25.84 -2.72
N THR A 219 1.65 -24.96 -2.93
CA THR A 219 3.05 -25.34 -3.12
C THR A 219 3.59 -26.11 -1.92
N GLN A 220 3.40 -25.61 -0.68
CA GLN A 220 3.83 -26.31 0.54
C GLN A 220 3.11 -27.65 0.76
N THR A 221 1.84 -27.75 0.36
CA THR A 221 1.06 -29.00 0.49
C THR A 221 1.53 -30.05 -0.51
N ILE A 222 1.82 -29.64 -1.75
CA ILE A 222 2.42 -30.50 -2.77
C ILE A 222 3.82 -30.99 -2.33
N GLU A 223 4.62 -30.15 -1.67
CA GLU A 223 5.91 -30.52 -1.09
C GLU A 223 5.81 -31.61 -0.01
N GLN A 224 4.83 -31.52 0.90
CA GLN A 224 4.60 -32.55 1.92
C GLN A 224 4.17 -33.87 1.29
N MET A 225 3.36 -33.83 0.24
CA MET A 225 2.94 -35.03 -0.50
C MET A 225 4.11 -35.66 -1.26
N LEU A 226 4.88 -34.87 -2.03
CA LEU A 226 6.04 -35.34 -2.80
C LEU A 226 7.16 -35.86 -1.89
N SER A 227 7.47 -35.17 -0.79
CA SER A 227 8.49 -35.63 0.17
C SER A 227 8.05 -36.91 0.88
N GLY A 228 6.77 -37.02 1.22
CA GLY A 228 6.19 -38.23 1.80
C GLY A 228 6.27 -39.42 0.84
N GLU A 229 5.88 -39.22 -0.42
CA GLU A 229 5.83 -40.27 -1.44
C GLU A 229 7.23 -40.75 -1.85
N LEU A 230 8.19 -39.82 -2.03
CA LEU A 230 9.59 -40.13 -2.30
C LEU A 230 10.22 -40.92 -1.14
N SER A 231 9.92 -40.56 0.12
CA SER A 231 10.40 -41.31 1.29
C SER A 231 9.84 -42.73 1.36
N SER A 232 8.56 -42.92 0.98
CA SER A 232 7.92 -44.24 0.98
C SER A 232 8.52 -45.16 -0.07
N GLN A 233 8.73 -44.67 -1.30
CA GLN A 233 9.39 -45.43 -2.36
C GLN A 233 10.84 -45.76 -2.02
N MET A 234 11.55 -44.85 -1.34
CA MET A 234 12.94 -45.07 -0.92
C MET A 234 13.04 -46.09 0.23
N SER A 235 12.09 -46.07 1.17
CA SER A 235 11.95 -47.09 2.21
C SER A 235 11.63 -48.46 1.62
N ASP A 236 10.68 -48.53 0.68
CA ASP A 236 10.32 -49.77 -0.02
C ASP A 236 11.49 -50.31 -0.84
N THR A 237 12.32 -49.40 -1.38
CA THR A 237 13.52 -49.81 -2.11
C THR A 237 14.63 -50.36 -1.22
N LEU A 238 14.84 -49.76 -0.06
CA LEU A 238 15.78 -50.27 0.93
C LEU A 238 15.32 -51.60 1.54
N GLN A 239 14.01 -51.78 1.75
CA GLN A 239 13.45 -53.03 2.27
C GLN A 239 13.50 -54.22 1.29
N TRP A 240 13.48 -54.01 -0.02
CA TRP A 240 13.76 -55.11 -0.96
C TRP A 240 15.24 -55.43 -1.03
N ALA A 241 16.11 -54.42 -0.92
CA ALA A 241 17.56 -54.61 -0.99
C ALA A 241 18.08 -55.40 0.21
N ASP A 242 17.54 -55.15 1.41
CA ASP A 242 17.86 -55.95 2.62
C ASP A 242 17.37 -57.40 2.50
N ARG A 243 16.21 -57.63 1.87
CA ARG A 243 15.67 -58.98 1.62
C ARG A 243 16.45 -59.80 0.59
N LEU A 244 17.33 -59.18 -0.19
CA LEU A 244 18.22 -59.88 -1.12
C LEU A 244 19.57 -60.26 -0.49
N ARG A 245 19.77 -59.96 0.79
CA ARG A 245 21.02 -60.20 1.51
C ARG A 245 20.95 -61.38 2.49
N GLU A 246 19.80 -62.03 2.61
CA GLU A 246 19.58 -63.32 3.29
C GLU A 246 19.43 -64.46 2.27
#